data_AF-U2C8N7-F1
#
_entry.id   AF-U2C8N7-F1
#
_cell.length_a   1.000
_cell.length_b   1.000
_cell.length_c   1.000
_cell.angle_alpha   90.00
_cell.angle_beta   90.00
_cell.angle_gamma   90.00
#
_symmetry.space_group_name_H-M   'P 1'
#
loop_
_entity.id
_entity.type
_entity.pdbx_description
1 polymer ?
#
loop_
_entity_poly.entity_id
_entity_poly.type
_entity_poly.pdbx_seq_one_letter_code
_entity_poly.pdbx_strand_id
1 'polypeptide(L)'
;MKHLLITGAGVDRSKGIDFPLANTLLGGITGFLKTEEGKRIDEVLREMLPNMRFSFNSMIKTAVDKIVTREPDEQRKMVKRVQEAIKGLSEDDRIYKHGMLIIRLFNKLVTIAENSNLDEEIENLIREVFPNKADDLIDSDSILDIHKLSLSDTFKEILKITLRLGLEGKSHAVAEALGAEMLNIELLLIEKFLGFYNNKSADIKSYIYISWVLWAYLVFKQKEVLEALSKKRNAKMPFYGKLPTSLRAITLNYTSFLENQLGKENVIYFHGGLAEYVRMDTRNLLPIEDLNHLNVSEFLHSTIKPSIDVTNNNIEEQIHIIPSLVPPLRLKPILSYKYIELWAKASEWVQEAEHIVIVGYSFNSADEHFNDILRNLHFNKKIDIIVPEATTEYFKSRIEKIFEIPANQFDRVLVQGKEALKKNNIRLIKAIATDIDIDKLLNS
;
A
#
# COMPACT_ATOMS: atom_id res chain seq x y z
N MET A 1 17.99 -25.52 3.95
CA MET A 1 16.64 -25.47 4.54
C MET A 1 15.67 -26.11 3.55
N LYS A 2 14.80 -27.06 3.94
CA LYS A 2 13.99 -27.75 2.91
C LYS A 2 12.83 -26.89 2.38
N HIS A 3 12.12 -26.20 3.26
CA HIS A 3 10.88 -25.50 2.95
C HIS A 3 10.87 -24.08 3.52
N LEU A 4 10.43 -23.11 2.71
CA LEU A 4 10.24 -21.72 3.10
C LEU A 4 8.83 -21.25 2.70
N LEU A 5 8.12 -20.63 3.63
CA LEU A 5 6.85 -19.96 3.37
C LEU A 5 7.08 -18.45 3.18
N ILE A 6 6.43 -17.85 2.19
CA ILE A 6 6.39 -16.39 2.01
C ILE A 6 4.93 -15.95 1.99
N THR A 7 4.56 -14.97 2.82
CA THR A 7 3.17 -14.48 2.91
C THR A 7 3.06 -12.99 2.58
N GLY A 8 2.03 -12.62 1.82
CA GLY A 8 1.63 -11.24 1.56
C GLY A 8 0.19 -10.94 2.01
N ALA A 9 -0.27 -9.72 1.70
CA ALA A 9 -1.54 -9.18 2.21
C ALA A 9 -2.77 -10.01 1.83
N GLY A 10 -2.70 -10.79 0.74
CA GLY A 10 -3.77 -11.70 0.34
C GLY A 10 -4.06 -12.80 1.37
N VAL A 11 -3.10 -13.13 2.24
CA VAL A 11 -3.32 -14.04 3.37
C VAL A 11 -4.21 -13.38 4.42
N ASP A 12 -3.86 -12.18 4.87
CA ASP A 12 -4.61 -11.44 5.90
C ASP A 12 -5.99 -10.98 5.40
N ARG A 13 -6.19 -10.87 4.08
CA ARG A 13 -7.50 -10.65 3.47
C ARG A 13 -8.44 -11.86 3.57
N SER A 14 -7.94 -13.04 3.96
CA SER A 14 -8.77 -14.25 4.01
C SER A 14 -9.99 -14.06 4.91
N LYS A 15 -11.12 -14.67 4.51
CA LYS A 15 -12.37 -14.62 5.27
C LYS A 15 -12.16 -15.07 6.70
N GLY A 16 -12.62 -14.26 7.66
CA GLY A 16 -12.44 -14.47 9.09
C GLY A 16 -11.22 -13.76 9.69
N ILE A 17 -10.29 -13.26 8.86
CA ILE A 17 -9.31 -12.24 9.24
C ILE A 17 -9.77 -10.89 8.68
N ASP A 18 -10.19 -10.86 7.41
CA ASP A 18 -10.82 -9.71 6.74
C ASP A 18 -10.04 -8.39 6.93
N PHE A 19 -8.70 -8.50 6.90
CA PHE A 19 -7.83 -7.35 7.06
C PHE A 19 -7.89 -6.44 5.82
N PRO A 20 -7.82 -5.11 6.00
CA PRO A 20 -7.88 -4.16 4.89
C PRO A 20 -6.67 -4.29 3.96
N LEU A 21 -6.91 -3.99 2.67
CA LEU A 21 -5.85 -3.82 1.68
C LEU A 21 -5.45 -2.33 1.60
N ALA A 22 -4.30 -2.05 0.99
CA ALA A 22 -3.77 -0.70 0.85
C ALA A 22 -4.80 0.32 0.32
N ASN A 23 -5.62 -0.07 -0.66
CA ASN A 23 -6.65 0.79 -1.26
C ASN A 23 -7.87 1.05 -0.36
N THR A 24 -8.05 0.29 0.71
CA THR A 24 -9.16 0.47 1.67
C THR A 24 -8.69 0.92 3.06
N LEU A 25 -7.38 0.99 3.31
CA LEU A 25 -6.79 1.38 4.60
C LEU A 25 -7.31 2.72 5.10
N LEU A 26 -7.36 3.75 4.24
CA LEU A 26 -7.76 5.08 4.69
C LEU A 26 -9.20 5.15 5.17
N GLY A 27 -10.14 4.49 4.46
CA GLY A 27 -11.52 4.42 4.91
C GLY A 27 -11.66 3.67 6.24
N GLY A 28 -10.85 2.63 6.43
CA GLY A 28 -10.73 1.92 7.69
C GLY A 28 -10.23 2.81 8.83
N ILE A 29 -9.15 3.56 8.60
CA ILE A 29 -8.56 4.50 9.57
C ILE A 29 -9.56 5.61 9.92
N THR A 30 -10.21 6.23 8.94
CA THR A 30 -11.18 7.30 9.20
C THR A 30 -12.42 6.78 9.93
N GLY A 31 -12.83 5.54 9.68
CA GLY A 31 -13.85 4.87 10.47
C GLY A 31 -13.40 4.63 11.91
N PHE A 32 -12.19 4.11 12.09
CA PHE A 32 -11.59 3.86 13.41
C PHE A 32 -11.47 5.14 14.26
N LEU A 33 -11.00 6.25 13.69
CA LEU A 33 -10.88 7.52 14.40
C LEU A 33 -12.23 8.11 14.88
N LYS A 34 -13.37 7.60 14.39
CA LYS A 34 -14.70 7.97 14.88
C LYS A 34 -15.16 7.14 16.08
N THR A 35 -14.48 6.04 16.39
CA THR A 35 -14.76 5.21 17.58
C THR A 35 -14.25 5.90 18.85
N GLU A 36 -14.75 5.49 20.01
CA GLU A 36 -14.32 6.05 21.30
C GLU A 36 -12.84 5.74 21.62
N GLU A 37 -12.31 4.62 21.15
CA GLU A 37 -10.87 4.31 21.27
C GLU A 37 -10.05 5.17 20.30
N GLY A 38 -10.47 5.25 19.03
CA GLY A 38 -9.79 6.03 18.01
C GLY A 38 -9.74 7.54 18.32
N LYS A 39 -10.80 8.12 18.90
CA LYS A 39 -10.82 9.52 19.35
C LYS A 39 -9.79 9.77 20.45
N ARG A 40 -9.74 8.90 21.46
CA ARG A 40 -8.75 9.00 22.55
C ARG A 40 -7.31 8.90 22.03
N ILE A 41 -7.08 8.06 21.03
CA ILE A 41 -5.78 7.95 20.36
C ILE A 41 -5.45 9.22 19.56
N ASP A 42 -6.40 9.76 18.78
CA ASP A 42 -6.23 11.03 18.05
C ASP A 42 -5.85 12.17 19.00
N GLU A 43 -6.55 12.29 20.13
CA GLU A 43 -6.28 13.30 21.17
C GLU A 43 -4.85 13.20 21.70
N VAL A 44 -4.43 12.01 22.15
CA VAL A 44 -3.05 11.78 22.67
C VAL A 44 -2.00 12.12 21.61
N LEU A 45 -2.21 11.72 20.35
CA LEU A 45 -1.27 12.00 19.26
C LEU A 45 -1.22 13.50 18.90
N ARG A 46 -2.34 14.22 18.98
CA ARG A 46 -2.38 15.67 18.75
C ARG A 46 -1.70 16.45 19.86
N GLU A 47 -1.89 16.04 21.11
CA GLU A 47 -1.19 16.64 22.25
C GLU A 47 0.32 16.47 22.15
N MET A 48 0.77 15.30 21.71
CA MET A 48 2.18 14.98 21.47
C MET A 48 2.83 15.82 20.35
N LEU A 49 2.01 16.38 19.44
CA LEU A 49 2.48 17.05 18.22
C LEU A 49 1.88 18.46 18.11
N PRO A 50 2.35 19.44 18.92
CA PRO A 50 1.78 20.77 18.96
C PRO A 50 1.86 21.48 17.61
N ASN A 51 0.80 22.24 17.30
CA ASN A 51 0.62 23.02 16.07
C ASN A 51 0.53 22.19 14.77
N MET A 52 0.33 20.87 14.86
CA MET A 52 0.13 20.01 13.70
C MET A 52 -1.24 20.28 13.07
N ARG A 53 -1.24 20.67 11.78
CA ARG A 53 -2.45 21.05 11.02
C ARG A 53 -3.03 19.90 10.19
N PHE A 54 -2.33 18.77 10.12
CA PHE A 54 -2.75 17.67 9.26
C PHE A 54 -4.06 17.05 9.75
N SER A 55 -4.92 16.75 8.78
CA SER A 55 -6.09 15.88 8.94
C SER A 55 -6.34 15.11 7.66
N PHE A 56 -6.95 13.93 7.75
CA PHE A 56 -7.34 13.16 6.56
C PHE A 56 -8.31 13.93 5.64
N ASN A 57 -9.14 14.82 6.22
CA ASN A 57 -9.98 15.73 5.44
C ASN A 57 -9.17 16.77 4.64
N SER A 58 -8.11 17.33 5.24
CA SER A 58 -7.21 18.26 4.54
C SER A 58 -6.45 17.59 3.39
N MET A 59 -6.17 16.28 3.50
CA MET A 59 -5.59 15.48 2.44
C MET A 59 -6.53 15.36 1.23
N ILE A 60 -7.83 15.11 1.43
CA ILE A 60 -8.81 15.09 0.32
C ILE A 60 -8.80 16.42 -0.42
N LYS A 61 -8.84 17.54 0.32
CA LYS A 61 -8.80 18.88 -0.29
C LYS A 61 -7.56 19.05 -1.16
N THR A 62 -6.39 18.70 -0.61
CA THR A 62 -5.11 18.77 -1.33
C THR A 62 -5.08 17.86 -2.57
N ALA A 63 -5.62 16.64 -2.46
CA ALA A 63 -5.68 15.71 -3.58
C ALA A 63 -6.58 16.23 -4.71
N VAL A 64 -7.71 16.86 -4.37
CA VAL A 64 -8.61 17.49 -5.35
C VAL A 64 -7.95 18.70 -6.02
N ASP A 65 -7.27 19.55 -5.25
CA ASP A 65 -6.56 20.70 -5.80
C ASP A 65 -5.40 20.28 -6.73
N LYS A 66 -4.75 19.12 -6.48
CA LYS A 66 -3.70 18.56 -7.34
C LYS A 66 -4.23 17.93 -8.65
N ILE A 67 -5.53 17.77 -8.86
CA ILE A 67 -6.05 17.18 -10.13
C ILE A 67 -5.75 18.05 -11.34
N VAL A 68 -5.79 19.38 -11.18
CA VAL A 68 -5.64 20.33 -12.30
C VAL A 68 -4.28 20.24 -12.96
N THR A 69 -3.27 19.97 -12.13
CA THR A 69 -1.87 19.92 -12.53
C THR A 69 -1.46 18.53 -13.01
N ARG A 70 -2.40 17.59 -13.18
CA ARG A 70 -2.09 16.26 -13.69
C ARG A 70 -2.09 16.25 -15.20
N GLU A 71 -1.09 15.58 -15.76
CA GLU A 71 -0.96 15.38 -17.20
C GLU A 71 -2.18 14.65 -17.80
N PRO A 72 -2.53 14.92 -19.08
CA PRO A 72 -3.67 14.30 -19.75
C PRO A 72 -3.68 12.76 -19.65
N ASP A 73 -2.52 12.13 -19.71
CA ASP A 73 -2.39 10.67 -19.62
C ASP A 73 -2.71 10.11 -18.24
N GLU A 74 -2.42 10.85 -17.17
CA GLU A 74 -2.84 10.46 -15.82
C GLU A 74 -4.35 10.56 -15.66
N GLN A 75 -4.95 11.63 -16.21
CA GLN A 75 -6.40 11.82 -16.22
C GLN A 75 -7.10 10.72 -17.02
N ARG A 76 -6.58 10.32 -18.18
CA ARG A 76 -7.08 9.17 -18.96
C ARG A 76 -7.02 7.86 -18.18
N LYS A 77 -5.93 7.60 -17.44
CA LYS A 77 -5.82 6.42 -16.58
C LYS A 77 -6.87 6.42 -15.47
N MET A 78 -7.24 7.58 -14.93
CA MET A 78 -8.34 7.70 -13.97
C MET A 78 -9.68 7.37 -14.61
N VAL A 79 -9.96 7.91 -15.80
CA VAL A 79 -11.18 7.60 -16.57
C VAL A 79 -11.32 6.09 -16.81
N LYS A 80 -10.24 5.44 -17.28
CA LYS A 80 -10.23 4.00 -17.53
C LYS A 80 -10.57 3.16 -16.28
N ARG A 81 -10.01 3.53 -15.13
CA ARG A 81 -10.30 2.86 -13.85
C ARG A 81 -11.76 2.99 -13.45
N VAL A 82 -12.34 4.19 -13.59
CA VAL A 82 -13.76 4.39 -13.29
C VAL A 82 -14.65 3.62 -14.27
N GLN A 83 -14.29 3.58 -15.56
CA GLN A 83 -14.98 2.75 -16.56
C GLN A 83 -14.98 1.27 -16.20
N GLU A 84 -13.83 0.74 -15.77
CA GLU A 84 -13.70 -0.64 -15.31
C GLU A 84 -14.55 -0.88 -14.05
N ALA A 85 -14.60 0.08 -13.12
CA ALA A 85 -15.35 -0.03 -11.87
C ALA A 85 -16.87 -0.04 -12.04
N ILE A 86 -17.39 0.57 -13.10
CA ILE A 86 -18.83 0.55 -13.43
C ILE A 86 -19.18 -0.49 -14.50
N LYS A 87 -18.20 -1.23 -15.02
CA LYS A 87 -18.41 -2.23 -16.06
C LYS A 87 -19.31 -3.35 -15.54
N GLY A 88 -20.41 -3.60 -16.24
CA GLY A 88 -21.39 -4.63 -15.88
C GLY A 88 -22.47 -4.20 -14.90
N LEU A 89 -22.47 -2.93 -14.45
CA LEU A 89 -23.61 -2.34 -13.74
C LEU A 89 -24.70 -1.91 -14.74
N SER A 90 -25.95 -1.92 -14.30
CA SER A 90 -27.10 -1.42 -15.08
C SER A 90 -27.00 0.10 -15.26
N GLU A 91 -27.46 0.63 -16.40
CA GLU A 91 -27.50 2.07 -16.66
C GLU A 91 -28.36 2.82 -15.64
N ASP A 92 -29.36 2.16 -15.06
CA ASP A 92 -30.22 2.74 -14.03
C ASP A 92 -29.59 2.76 -12.63
N ASP A 93 -28.51 2.01 -12.43
CA ASP A 93 -27.80 1.96 -11.16
C ASP A 93 -27.22 3.34 -10.81
N ARG A 94 -27.42 3.76 -9.55
CA ARG A 94 -26.91 5.04 -9.04
C ARG A 94 -25.37 5.10 -9.10
N ILE A 95 -24.68 3.99 -8.88
CA ILE A 95 -23.21 3.88 -8.97
C ILE A 95 -22.77 4.04 -10.43
N TYR A 96 -23.49 3.44 -11.39
CA TYR A 96 -23.23 3.63 -12.81
C TYR A 96 -23.37 5.10 -13.21
N LYS A 97 -24.50 5.74 -12.85
CA LYS A 97 -24.75 7.17 -13.13
C LYS A 97 -23.69 8.07 -12.49
N HIS A 98 -23.25 7.74 -11.27
CA HIS A 98 -22.16 8.45 -10.60
C HIS A 98 -20.82 8.28 -11.34
N GLY A 99 -20.47 7.07 -11.77
CA GLY A 99 -19.25 6.84 -12.55
C GLY A 99 -19.27 7.58 -13.89
N MET A 100 -20.41 7.59 -14.58
CA MET A 100 -20.58 8.35 -15.82
C MET A 100 -20.43 9.86 -15.63
N LEU A 101 -20.91 10.42 -14.51
CA LEU A 101 -20.66 11.82 -14.17
C LEU A 101 -19.16 12.11 -14.05
N ILE A 102 -18.42 11.29 -13.30
CA ILE A 102 -16.97 11.45 -13.13
C ILE A 102 -16.24 11.33 -14.47
N ILE A 103 -16.56 10.32 -15.27
CA ILE A 103 -15.96 10.11 -16.61
C ILE A 103 -16.17 11.35 -17.49
N ARG A 104 -17.39 11.89 -17.56
CA ARG A 104 -17.70 13.07 -18.38
C ARG A 104 -16.95 14.32 -17.92
N LEU A 105 -16.77 14.50 -16.62
CA LEU A 105 -16.04 15.64 -16.06
C LEU A 105 -14.53 15.55 -16.37
N PHE A 106 -13.92 14.38 -16.19
CA PHE A 106 -12.50 14.17 -16.52
C PHE A 106 -12.24 14.27 -18.03
N ASN A 107 -13.11 13.74 -18.89
CA ASN A 107 -12.94 13.89 -20.33
C ASN A 107 -12.96 15.37 -20.76
N LYS A 108 -13.78 16.22 -20.12
CA LYS A 108 -13.74 17.67 -20.37
C LYS A 108 -12.40 18.29 -19.99
N LEU A 109 -11.80 17.88 -18.87
CA LEU A 109 -10.45 18.34 -18.50
C LEU A 109 -9.41 17.92 -19.53
N VAL A 110 -9.42 16.66 -19.95
CA VAL A 110 -8.49 16.13 -20.96
C VAL A 110 -8.59 16.93 -22.25
N THR A 111 -9.81 17.17 -22.75
CA THR A 111 -10.01 17.98 -23.96
C THR A 111 -9.49 19.41 -23.81
N ILE A 112 -9.66 20.05 -22.65
CA ILE A 112 -9.13 21.40 -22.42
C ILE A 112 -7.60 21.40 -22.45
N ALA A 113 -6.97 20.40 -21.81
CA ALA A 113 -5.52 20.29 -21.79
C ALA A 113 -4.94 20.03 -23.18
N GLU A 114 -5.52 19.10 -23.95
CA GLU A 114 -5.05 18.78 -25.31
C GLU A 114 -5.22 19.94 -26.28
N ASN A 115 -6.38 20.60 -26.26
CA ASN A 115 -6.64 21.74 -27.14
C ASN A 115 -5.89 23.02 -26.72
N SER A 116 -5.23 23.00 -25.55
CA SER A 116 -4.38 24.13 -25.15
C SER A 116 -3.00 24.06 -25.79
N ASN A 117 -2.57 22.89 -26.25
CA ASN A 117 -1.24 22.74 -26.84
C ASN A 117 -1.15 23.43 -28.20
N LEU A 118 0.02 24.00 -28.50
CA LEU A 118 0.36 24.43 -29.85
C LEU A 118 0.59 23.18 -30.69
N ASP A 119 -0.18 23.02 -31.76
CA ASP A 119 0.03 21.92 -32.70
C ASP A 119 1.06 22.31 -33.77
N GLU A 120 1.50 21.31 -34.53
CA GLU A 120 2.51 21.47 -35.59
C GLU A 120 2.06 22.48 -36.66
N GLU A 121 0.76 22.62 -36.91
CA GLU A 121 0.21 23.60 -37.87
C GLU A 121 0.41 25.03 -37.36
N ILE A 122 0.08 25.28 -36.09
CA ILE A 122 0.26 26.59 -35.45
C ILE A 122 1.75 26.94 -35.32
N GLU A 123 2.60 25.98 -34.93
CA GLU A 123 4.04 26.20 -34.86
C GLU A 123 4.64 26.56 -36.22
N ASN A 124 4.24 25.85 -37.28
CA ASN A 124 4.68 26.16 -38.64
C ASN A 124 4.22 27.56 -39.07
N LEU A 125 2.99 27.96 -38.74
CA LEU A 125 2.50 29.31 -39.01
C LEU A 125 3.28 30.38 -38.24
N ILE A 126 3.65 30.13 -36.99
CA ILE A 126 4.52 31.04 -36.19
C ILE A 126 5.88 31.19 -36.88
N ARG A 127 6.46 30.09 -37.38
CA ARG A 127 7.73 30.10 -38.13
C ARG A 127 7.64 30.87 -39.43
N GLU A 128 6.52 30.77 -40.14
CA GLU A 128 6.27 31.53 -41.37
C GLU A 128 6.07 33.03 -41.11
N VAL A 129 5.33 33.40 -40.06
CA VAL A 129 5.01 34.80 -39.75
C VAL A 129 6.17 35.52 -39.04
N PHE A 130 6.95 34.82 -38.21
CA PHE A 130 8.04 35.37 -37.40
C PHE A 130 9.38 34.64 -37.62
N PRO A 131 9.90 34.53 -38.85
CA PRO A 131 11.02 33.63 -39.19
C PRO A 131 12.31 33.90 -38.42
N ASN A 132 12.57 35.16 -38.01
CA ASN A 132 13.78 35.54 -37.27
C ASN A 132 13.61 35.52 -35.74
N LYS A 133 12.43 35.14 -35.23
CA LYS A 133 12.08 35.12 -33.80
C LYS A 133 11.30 33.87 -33.36
N ALA A 134 11.00 32.96 -34.28
CA ALA A 134 10.13 31.83 -34.01
C ALA A 134 10.67 30.93 -32.89
N ASP A 135 11.99 30.68 -32.88
CA ASP A 135 12.62 29.86 -31.84
C ASP A 135 12.58 30.51 -30.44
N ASP A 136 12.49 31.85 -30.35
CA ASP A 136 12.30 32.57 -29.08
C ASP A 136 10.82 32.62 -28.65
N LEU A 137 9.88 32.43 -29.59
CA LEU A 137 8.42 32.53 -29.35
C LEU A 137 7.80 31.16 -29.02
N ILE A 138 8.37 30.07 -29.54
CA ILE A 138 7.96 28.69 -29.26
C ILE A 138 8.75 28.18 -28.03
N ASP A 139 8.62 28.89 -26.91
CA ASP A 139 9.23 28.52 -25.61
C ASP A 139 8.23 27.77 -24.70
N SER A 140 6.94 27.78 -25.07
CA SER A 140 5.86 27.09 -24.35
C SER A 140 5.05 26.26 -25.33
N ASP A 141 4.91 24.97 -25.04
CA ASP A 141 4.12 24.01 -25.85
C ASP A 141 2.60 24.27 -25.75
N SER A 142 2.14 25.26 -24.99
CA SER A 142 0.73 25.52 -24.74
C SER A 142 0.36 27.02 -24.71
N ILE A 143 -0.85 27.30 -25.19
CA ILE A 143 -1.57 28.59 -25.16
C ILE A 143 -1.93 28.96 -23.71
N LEU A 144 -2.16 27.97 -22.85
CA LEU A 144 -2.57 28.18 -21.45
C LEU A 144 -1.62 27.46 -20.50
N ASP A 145 -1.16 28.16 -19.47
CA ASP A 145 -0.50 27.53 -18.33
C ASP A 145 -1.54 26.76 -17.50
N ILE A 146 -1.73 25.49 -17.83
CA ILE A 146 -2.66 24.59 -17.16
C ILE A 146 -2.36 24.45 -15.66
N HIS A 147 -1.12 24.68 -15.23
CA HIS A 147 -0.73 24.61 -13.82
C HIS A 147 -1.20 25.83 -13.02
N LYS A 148 -1.57 26.92 -13.69
CA LYS A 148 -2.17 28.12 -13.08
C LYS A 148 -3.70 28.14 -13.13
N LEU A 149 -4.33 27.22 -13.87
CA LEU A 149 -5.78 27.11 -13.89
C LEU A 149 -6.30 26.56 -12.55
N SER A 150 -7.49 27.01 -12.14
CA SER A 150 -8.21 26.42 -11.00
C SER A 150 -9.49 25.76 -11.48
N LEU A 151 -9.83 24.61 -10.91
CA LEU A 151 -11.15 24.01 -11.10
C LEU A 151 -12.23 24.93 -10.52
N SER A 152 -13.43 24.82 -11.10
CA SER A 152 -14.62 25.42 -10.51
C SER A 152 -14.96 24.78 -9.17
N ASP A 153 -15.56 25.56 -8.26
CA ASP A 153 -15.98 25.07 -6.95
C ASP A 153 -16.94 23.89 -7.06
N THR A 154 -17.86 23.93 -8.04
CA THR A 154 -18.78 22.82 -8.33
C THR A 154 -18.02 21.52 -8.58
N PHE A 155 -16.99 21.56 -9.42
CA PHE A 155 -16.25 20.35 -9.74
C PHE A 155 -15.39 19.88 -8.56
N LYS A 156 -14.75 20.81 -7.83
CA LYS A 156 -14.03 20.49 -6.60
C LYS A 156 -14.94 19.83 -5.57
N GLU A 157 -16.14 20.33 -5.37
CA GLU A 157 -17.10 19.77 -4.41
C GLU A 157 -17.59 18.38 -4.83
N ILE A 158 -17.90 18.15 -6.12
CA ILE A 158 -18.24 16.81 -6.62
C ILE A 158 -17.12 15.82 -6.28
N LEU A 159 -15.86 16.15 -6.60
CA LEU A 159 -14.73 15.28 -6.33
C LEU A 159 -14.51 15.05 -4.83
N LYS A 160 -14.63 16.09 -3.99
CA LYS A 160 -14.53 15.95 -2.54
C LYS A 160 -15.61 15.01 -2.00
N ILE A 161 -16.86 15.14 -2.45
CA ILE A 161 -17.96 14.27 -2.04
C ILE A 161 -17.69 12.83 -2.48
N THR A 162 -17.29 12.61 -3.74
CA THR A 162 -16.97 11.28 -4.26
C THR A 162 -15.85 10.62 -3.46
N LEU A 163 -14.75 11.33 -3.19
CA LEU A 163 -13.62 10.81 -2.42
C LEU A 163 -13.99 10.55 -0.96
N ARG A 164 -14.84 11.37 -0.34
CA ARG A 164 -15.34 11.15 1.02
C ARG A 164 -16.16 9.87 1.13
N LEU A 165 -16.94 9.50 0.12
CA LEU A 165 -17.67 8.22 0.12
C LEU A 165 -16.72 7.02 0.27
N GLY A 166 -15.51 7.10 -0.29
CA GLY A 166 -14.47 6.08 -0.12
C GLY A 166 -13.91 6.01 1.31
N LEU A 167 -14.13 7.04 2.13
CA LEU A 167 -13.68 7.11 3.52
C LEU A 167 -14.77 6.74 4.55
N GLU A 168 -16.02 6.56 4.11
CA GLU A 168 -17.15 6.23 4.99
C GLU A 168 -17.28 4.74 5.31
N GLY A 169 -16.32 3.91 4.86
CA GLY A 169 -16.24 2.48 5.19
C GLY A 169 -17.28 1.59 4.50
N LYS A 170 -18.19 2.16 3.71
CA LYS A 170 -19.08 1.42 2.80
C LYS A 170 -18.41 1.33 1.43
N SER A 171 -18.30 0.12 0.87
CA SER A 171 -17.70 -0.06 -0.45
C SER A 171 -18.47 0.73 -1.49
N HIS A 172 -17.75 1.57 -2.24
CA HIS A 172 -18.31 2.39 -3.30
C HIS A 172 -17.35 2.38 -4.49
N ALA A 173 -17.67 1.56 -5.50
CA ALA A 173 -16.76 1.24 -6.62
C ALA A 173 -16.11 2.47 -7.28
N VAL A 174 -16.88 3.53 -7.56
CA VAL A 174 -16.34 4.77 -8.17
C VAL A 174 -15.37 5.51 -7.25
N ALA A 175 -15.68 5.58 -5.94
CA ALA A 175 -14.86 6.26 -4.97
C ALA A 175 -13.56 5.50 -4.71
N GLU A 176 -13.63 4.17 -4.67
CA GLU A 176 -12.45 3.30 -4.58
C GLU A 176 -11.57 3.44 -5.83
N ALA A 177 -12.16 3.44 -7.02
CA ALA A 177 -11.41 3.59 -8.28
C ALA A 177 -10.68 4.93 -8.38
N LEU A 178 -11.35 6.02 -7.99
CA LEU A 178 -10.78 7.37 -7.98
C LEU A 178 -9.75 7.53 -6.83
N GLY A 179 -10.09 7.03 -5.64
CA GLY A 179 -9.30 7.12 -4.42
C GLY A 179 -8.04 6.26 -4.42
N ALA A 180 -8.00 5.16 -5.18
CA ALA A 180 -6.86 4.21 -5.19
C ALA A 180 -5.49 4.87 -5.43
N GLU A 181 -5.44 5.99 -6.14
CA GLU A 181 -4.22 6.77 -6.35
C GLU A 181 -4.24 8.11 -5.61
N MET A 182 -5.39 8.78 -5.57
CA MET A 182 -5.52 10.09 -4.94
C MET A 182 -5.38 10.06 -3.42
N LEU A 183 -5.77 8.95 -2.82
CA LEU A 183 -5.80 8.72 -1.39
C LEU A 183 -4.91 7.51 -1.09
N ASN A 184 -3.67 7.54 -1.57
CA ASN A 184 -2.70 6.49 -1.27
C ASN A 184 -1.91 6.86 0.00
N ILE A 185 -2.15 6.13 1.10
CA ILE A 185 -1.47 6.36 2.37
C ILE A 185 0.03 6.07 2.30
N GLU A 186 0.48 5.13 1.47
CA GLU A 186 1.90 4.79 1.31
C GLU A 186 2.63 5.97 0.64
N LEU A 187 2.06 6.54 -0.41
CA LEU A 187 2.60 7.72 -1.08
C LEU A 187 2.63 8.93 -0.13
N LEU A 188 1.57 9.11 0.67
CA LEU A 188 1.51 10.16 1.68
C LEU A 188 2.63 9.99 2.72
N LEU A 189 2.83 8.76 3.22
CA LEU A 189 3.91 8.47 4.16
C LEU A 189 5.28 8.79 3.55
N ILE A 190 5.52 8.50 2.26
CA ILE A 190 6.77 8.93 1.58
C ILE A 190 6.91 10.45 1.58
N GLU A 191 5.88 11.15 1.08
CA GLU A 191 5.91 12.60 0.93
C GLU A 191 6.25 13.27 2.27
N LYS A 192 5.68 12.75 3.36
CA LYS A 192 5.93 13.27 4.70
C LYS A 192 7.25 12.79 5.30
N PHE A 193 7.71 11.58 4.99
CA PHE A 193 9.00 11.09 5.44
C PHE A 193 10.17 11.92 4.89
N LEU A 194 10.05 12.45 3.66
CA LEU A 194 11.05 13.37 3.11
C LEU A 194 11.26 14.63 3.96
N GLY A 195 10.31 14.97 4.83
CA GLY A 195 10.46 16.01 5.84
C GLY A 195 11.65 15.79 6.78
N PHE A 196 12.03 14.53 7.08
CA PHE A 196 13.21 14.22 7.90
C PHE A 196 14.52 14.52 7.19
N TYR A 197 14.58 14.43 5.86
CA TYR A 197 15.80 14.74 5.09
C TYR A 197 15.94 16.24 4.83
N ASN A 198 14.82 16.93 4.68
CA ASN A 198 14.78 18.35 4.33
C ASN A 198 14.51 19.27 5.54
N ASN A 199 14.59 18.74 6.76
CA ASN A 199 14.33 19.45 8.01
C ASN A 199 13.00 20.25 8.02
N LYS A 200 11.94 19.65 7.48
CA LYS A 200 10.61 20.29 7.39
C LYS A 200 9.71 19.81 8.52
N SER A 201 9.72 20.54 9.64
CA SER A 201 8.99 20.19 10.88
C SER A 201 7.51 19.84 10.66
N ALA A 202 6.80 20.56 9.80
CA ALA A 202 5.38 20.27 9.52
C ALA A 202 5.17 18.89 8.88
N ASP A 203 6.07 18.46 7.99
CA ASP A 203 6.00 17.16 7.34
C ASP A 203 6.43 16.05 8.32
N ILE A 204 7.47 16.28 9.13
CA ILE A 204 7.90 15.37 10.21
C ILE A 204 6.73 15.08 11.17
N LYS A 205 6.08 16.13 11.71
CA LYS A 205 4.93 15.97 12.61
C LYS A 205 3.78 15.23 11.94
N SER A 206 3.51 15.52 10.67
CA SER A 206 2.48 14.82 9.90
C SER A 206 2.83 13.33 9.75
N TYR A 207 4.08 13.00 9.46
CA TYR A 207 4.53 11.61 9.35
C TYR A 207 4.36 10.85 10.66
N ILE A 208 4.83 11.42 11.78
CA ILE A 208 4.71 10.80 13.11
C ILE A 208 3.24 10.53 13.42
N TYR A 209 2.36 11.50 13.20
CA TYR A 209 0.92 11.34 13.39
C TYR A 209 0.34 10.21 12.50
N ILE A 210 0.58 10.26 11.18
CA ILE A 210 -0.01 9.31 10.23
C ILE A 210 0.47 7.88 10.52
N SER A 211 1.76 7.70 10.80
CA SER A 211 2.35 6.38 11.07
C SER A 211 1.82 5.78 12.37
N TRP A 212 1.72 6.55 13.46
CA TRP A 212 1.14 6.08 14.71
C TRP A 212 -0.36 5.80 14.62
N VAL A 213 -1.12 6.61 13.87
CA VAL A 213 -2.54 6.32 13.60
C VAL A 213 -2.69 5.02 12.80
N LEU A 214 -1.87 4.82 11.77
CA LEU A 214 -1.88 3.59 10.99
C LEU A 214 -1.55 2.38 11.88
N TRP A 215 -0.47 2.47 12.66
CA TRP A 215 -0.09 1.41 13.60
C TRP A 215 -1.21 1.08 14.59
N ALA A 216 -1.80 2.09 15.22
CA ALA A 216 -2.89 1.92 16.18
C ALA A 216 -4.12 1.25 15.54
N TYR A 217 -4.47 1.66 14.32
CA TYR A 217 -5.55 1.03 13.56
C TYR A 217 -5.26 -0.45 13.26
N LEU A 218 -4.05 -0.79 12.84
CA LEU A 218 -3.67 -2.18 12.56
C LEU A 218 -3.69 -3.04 13.84
N VAL A 219 -3.22 -2.51 14.97
CA VAL A 219 -3.31 -3.19 16.27
C VAL A 219 -4.77 -3.39 16.69
N PHE A 220 -5.62 -2.37 16.53
CA PHE A 220 -7.06 -2.47 16.79
C PHE A 220 -7.70 -3.59 15.95
N LYS A 221 -7.46 -3.60 14.63
CA LYS A 221 -7.97 -4.64 13.73
C LYS A 221 -7.45 -6.04 14.11
N GLN A 222 -6.18 -6.16 14.50
CA GLN A 222 -5.62 -7.43 14.93
C GLN A 222 -6.36 -7.98 16.15
N LYS A 223 -6.64 -7.13 17.14
CA LYS A 223 -7.39 -7.52 18.34
C LYS A 223 -8.81 -7.95 18.01
N GLU A 224 -9.52 -7.20 17.14
CA GLU A 224 -10.87 -7.59 16.71
C GLU A 224 -10.88 -9.02 16.13
N VAL A 225 -9.88 -9.37 15.32
CA VAL A 225 -9.74 -10.73 14.75
C VAL A 225 -9.49 -11.76 15.84
N LEU A 226 -8.55 -11.50 16.77
CA LEU A 226 -8.21 -12.41 17.85
C LEU A 226 -9.39 -12.64 18.81
N GLU A 227 -10.13 -11.58 19.16
CA GLU A 227 -11.34 -11.66 19.98
C GLU A 227 -12.49 -12.39 19.28
N ALA A 228 -12.68 -12.15 17.97
CA ALA A 228 -13.68 -12.88 17.19
C ALA A 228 -13.35 -14.38 17.10
N LEU A 229 -12.06 -14.72 17.05
CA LEU A 229 -11.58 -16.09 17.04
C LEU A 229 -11.75 -16.76 18.41
N SER A 230 -11.40 -16.09 19.51
CA SER A 230 -11.47 -16.64 20.87
C SER A 230 -12.91 -16.99 21.30
N LYS A 231 -13.91 -16.28 20.78
CA LYS A 231 -15.35 -16.58 20.99
C LYS A 231 -15.81 -17.90 20.36
N LYS A 232 -15.04 -18.49 19.45
CA LYS A 232 -15.40 -19.73 18.74
C LYS A 232 -14.63 -20.92 19.32
N ARG A 233 -15.36 -21.93 19.79
CA ARG A 233 -14.76 -23.16 20.37
C ARG A 233 -13.89 -23.87 19.33
N ASN A 234 -12.64 -24.18 19.69
CA ASN A 234 -11.65 -24.89 18.85
C ASN A 234 -11.37 -24.23 17.49
N ALA A 235 -11.64 -22.93 17.34
CA ALA A 235 -11.37 -22.24 16.09
C ALA A 235 -9.87 -22.02 15.90
N LYS A 236 -9.38 -22.35 14.71
CA LYS A 236 -8.02 -22.05 14.26
C LYS A 236 -8.02 -20.78 13.44
N MET A 237 -6.95 -20.00 13.53
CA MET A 237 -6.76 -18.81 12.68
C MET A 237 -6.84 -19.24 11.21
N PRO A 238 -7.69 -18.59 10.37
CA PRO A 238 -7.76 -18.88 8.94
C PRO A 238 -6.36 -18.83 8.31
N PHE A 239 -6.06 -19.82 7.45
CA PHE A 239 -4.73 -20.08 6.89
C PHE A 239 -3.65 -20.43 7.94
N TYR A 240 -3.30 -19.49 8.83
CA TYR A 240 -2.17 -19.63 9.77
C TYR A 240 -2.28 -20.85 10.67
N GLY A 241 -3.45 -21.11 11.28
CA GLY A 241 -3.61 -22.23 12.22
C GLY A 241 -3.55 -23.64 11.58
N LYS A 242 -3.39 -23.70 10.25
CA LYS A 242 -3.22 -24.95 9.48
C LYS A 242 -1.76 -25.18 9.06
N LEU A 243 -0.84 -24.24 9.35
CA LEU A 243 0.55 -24.35 8.96
C LEU A 243 1.32 -25.34 9.86
N PRO A 244 2.21 -26.18 9.29
CA PRO A 244 3.16 -26.95 10.07
C PRO A 244 4.04 -26.02 10.92
N THR A 245 4.21 -26.32 12.20
CA THR A 245 4.93 -25.46 13.16
C THR A 245 6.44 -25.43 12.96
N SER A 246 7.00 -26.38 12.20
CA SER A 246 8.44 -26.44 11.88
C SER A 246 8.86 -25.55 10.71
N LEU A 247 7.94 -24.80 10.10
CA LEU A 247 8.25 -23.95 8.96
C LEU A 247 8.97 -22.68 9.40
N ARG A 248 9.94 -22.28 8.59
CA ARG A 248 10.41 -20.89 8.55
C ARG A 248 9.59 -20.10 7.56
N ALA A 249 9.33 -18.84 7.87
CA ALA A 249 8.52 -17.98 7.04
C ALA A 249 9.01 -16.54 6.98
N ILE A 250 8.92 -15.94 5.79
CA ILE A 250 9.09 -14.50 5.58
C ILE A 250 7.71 -13.91 5.34
N THR A 251 7.32 -12.92 6.13
CA THR A 251 6.07 -12.20 5.93
C THR A 251 6.32 -10.77 5.49
N LEU A 252 5.50 -10.32 4.55
CA LEU A 252 5.40 -8.92 4.13
C LEU A 252 4.22 -8.21 4.83
N ASN A 253 3.47 -8.94 5.67
CA ASN A 253 2.40 -8.42 6.51
C ASN A 253 2.96 -7.96 7.86
N TYR A 254 2.24 -7.05 8.53
CA TYR A 254 2.65 -6.49 9.82
C TYR A 254 2.11 -7.25 11.05
N THR A 255 1.09 -8.09 10.85
CA THR A 255 0.31 -8.72 11.92
C THR A 255 1.06 -9.84 12.63
N SER A 256 0.73 -10.10 13.91
CA SER A 256 1.35 -11.13 14.74
C SER A 256 0.87 -12.55 14.43
N PHE A 257 -0.10 -12.73 13.52
CA PHE A 257 -0.78 -14.02 13.32
C PHE A 257 0.16 -15.17 12.93
N LEU A 258 1.16 -14.88 12.10
CA LEU A 258 2.15 -15.88 11.68
C LEU A 258 3.13 -16.22 12.81
N GLU A 259 3.62 -15.21 13.53
CA GLU A 259 4.49 -15.39 14.69
C GLU A 259 3.81 -16.19 15.80
N ASN A 260 2.52 -15.92 16.08
CA ASN A 260 1.74 -16.67 17.06
C ASN A 260 1.62 -18.17 16.72
N GLN A 261 1.77 -18.55 15.43
CA GLN A 261 1.71 -19.94 14.99
C GLN A 261 3.10 -20.61 14.95
N LEU A 262 4.13 -19.90 14.47
CA LEU A 262 5.44 -20.49 14.17
C LEU A 262 6.51 -20.19 15.21
N GLY A 263 6.28 -19.23 16.11
CA GLY A 263 7.31 -18.72 17.01
C GLY A 263 8.18 -17.64 16.35
N LYS A 264 8.67 -16.70 17.17
CA LYS A 264 9.41 -15.51 16.73
C LYS A 264 10.70 -15.85 15.99
N GLU A 265 11.37 -16.92 16.40
CA GLU A 265 12.62 -17.40 15.80
C GLU A 265 12.46 -17.93 14.36
N ASN A 266 11.23 -18.31 13.99
CA ASN A 266 10.90 -18.89 12.68
C ASN A 266 10.25 -17.89 11.72
N VAL A 267 10.09 -16.62 12.12
CA VAL A 267 9.44 -15.60 11.30
C VAL A 267 10.37 -14.40 11.06
N ILE A 268 10.41 -13.93 9.82
CA ILE A 268 11.03 -12.66 9.45
C ILE A 268 9.96 -11.70 8.94
N TYR A 269 9.85 -10.53 9.58
CA TYR A 269 8.99 -9.43 9.16
C TYR A 269 9.75 -8.51 8.20
N PHE A 270 9.70 -8.79 6.90
CA PHE A 270 10.53 -8.10 5.90
C PHE A 270 10.36 -6.57 5.87
N HIS A 271 9.15 -6.10 6.20
CA HIS A 271 8.78 -4.69 6.29
C HIS A 271 8.72 -4.15 7.72
N GLY A 272 9.25 -4.89 8.69
CA GLY A 272 8.98 -4.67 10.10
C GLY A 272 7.58 -5.14 10.50
N GLY A 273 7.28 -5.09 11.79
CA GLY A 273 6.05 -5.61 12.37
C GLY A 273 5.44 -4.66 13.40
N LEU A 274 4.26 -5.00 13.90
CA LEU A 274 3.54 -4.17 14.88
C LEU A 274 4.19 -4.17 16.28
N ALA A 275 5.13 -5.07 16.57
CA ALA A 275 5.70 -5.28 17.89
C ALA A 275 6.99 -4.48 18.17
N GLU A 276 7.32 -3.49 17.34
CA GLU A 276 8.54 -2.69 17.49
C GLU A 276 8.33 -1.22 17.07
N TYR A 277 9.18 -0.33 17.58
CA TYR A 277 9.27 1.07 17.16
C TYR A 277 10.71 1.53 17.09
N VAL A 278 10.96 2.59 16.32
CA VAL A 278 12.28 3.17 16.06
C VAL A 278 12.42 4.50 16.77
N ARG A 279 13.52 4.67 17.50
CA ARG A 279 14.00 5.98 17.97
C ARG A 279 14.95 6.55 16.92
N MET A 280 14.54 7.61 16.22
CA MET A 280 15.16 8.04 14.96
C MET A 280 16.52 8.73 15.13
N ASP A 281 16.80 9.35 16.27
CA ASP A 281 18.08 9.98 16.59
C ASP A 281 19.20 8.94 16.76
N THR A 282 18.89 7.84 17.44
CA THR A 282 19.83 6.75 17.77
C THR A 282 19.72 5.55 16.84
N ARG A 283 18.69 5.52 15.97
CA ARG A 283 18.36 4.39 15.07
C ARG A 283 18.12 3.08 15.81
N ASN A 284 17.77 3.16 17.09
CA ASN A 284 17.49 1.98 17.91
C ASN A 284 16.08 1.45 17.64
N LEU A 285 16.00 0.14 17.42
CA LEU A 285 14.74 -0.59 17.33
C LEU A 285 14.40 -1.18 18.70
N LEU A 286 13.25 -0.76 19.24
CA LEU A 286 12.78 -1.05 20.59
C LEU A 286 11.53 -1.94 20.52
N PRO A 287 11.42 -2.97 21.37
CA PRO A 287 10.27 -3.86 21.38
C PRO A 287 9.04 -3.20 22.04
N ILE A 288 7.86 -3.66 21.64
CA ILE A 288 6.57 -3.39 22.28
C ILE A 288 6.12 -4.70 22.92
N GLU A 289 6.11 -4.73 24.25
CA GLU A 289 5.74 -5.91 25.01
C GLU A 289 4.22 -6.15 24.98
N ASP A 290 3.82 -7.42 24.97
CA ASP A 290 2.43 -7.90 25.03
C ASP A 290 1.45 -7.17 24.10
N LEU A 291 1.82 -7.05 22.82
CA LEU A 291 1.04 -6.36 21.79
C LEU A 291 -0.44 -6.80 21.74
N ASN A 292 -0.72 -8.08 22.00
CA ASN A 292 -2.07 -8.64 21.91
C ASN A 292 -3.00 -8.11 23.02
N HIS A 293 -2.48 -7.73 24.19
CA HIS A 293 -3.26 -7.19 25.31
C HIS A 293 -2.97 -5.71 25.61
N LEU A 294 -2.05 -5.09 24.87
CA LEU A 294 -1.60 -3.71 25.05
C LEU A 294 -2.73 -2.68 25.05
N ASN A 295 -2.89 -1.86 26.08
CA ASN A 295 -3.76 -0.68 25.99
C ASN A 295 -3.09 0.39 25.11
N VAL A 296 -3.59 0.59 23.90
CA VAL A 296 -2.95 1.44 22.87
C VAL A 296 -2.89 2.91 23.30
N SER A 297 -3.99 3.45 23.83
CA SER A 297 -4.06 4.85 24.27
C SER A 297 -3.11 5.11 25.45
N GLU A 298 -3.07 4.19 26.41
CA GLU A 298 -2.17 4.27 27.56
C GLU A 298 -0.69 4.12 27.15
N PHE A 299 -0.36 3.20 26.25
CA PHE A 299 0.99 3.04 25.71
C PHE A 299 1.47 4.31 25.00
N LEU A 300 0.62 4.89 24.15
CA LEU A 300 0.94 6.14 23.47
C LEU A 300 1.16 7.28 24.48
N HIS A 301 0.32 7.37 25.50
CA HIS A 301 0.39 8.45 26.49
C HIS A 301 1.59 8.31 27.46
N SER A 302 1.85 7.10 27.96
CA SER A 302 2.84 6.84 29.02
C SER A 302 4.24 6.52 28.50
N THR A 303 4.36 5.96 27.29
CA THR A 303 5.64 5.51 26.73
C THR A 303 6.08 6.37 25.56
N ILE A 304 5.21 6.57 24.56
CA ILE A 304 5.61 7.24 23.30
C ILE A 304 5.66 8.75 23.46
N LYS A 305 4.60 9.37 24.00
CA LYS A 305 4.49 10.83 24.17
C LYS A 305 5.64 11.44 24.98
N PRO A 306 6.07 10.89 26.13
CA PRO A 306 7.18 11.45 26.90
C PRO A 306 8.55 11.28 26.23
N SER A 307 8.63 10.42 25.21
CA SER A 307 9.88 10.06 24.55
C SER A 307 10.07 10.80 23.20
N ILE A 308 9.16 11.73 22.87
CA ILE A 308 9.22 12.58 21.68
C ILE A 308 9.48 14.03 22.08
N ASP A 309 10.40 14.68 21.39
CA ASP A 309 10.57 16.14 21.40
C ASP A 309 10.45 16.68 19.97
N VAL A 310 9.46 17.54 19.72
CA VAL A 310 9.26 18.24 18.44
C VAL A 310 9.17 19.75 18.62
N THR A 311 9.62 20.24 19.78
CA THR A 311 9.54 21.63 20.21
C THR A 311 10.89 22.31 20.31
N ASN A 312 11.99 21.54 20.36
CA ASN A 312 13.33 22.12 20.29
C ASN A 312 13.47 22.99 19.02
N ASN A 313 14.01 24.20 19.19
CA ASN A 313 14.22 25.13 18.09
C ASN A 313 15.23 24.59 17.07
N ASN A 314 16.19 23.79 17.52
CA ASN A 314 17.08 23.04 16.65
C ASN A 314 16.44 21.72 16.25
N ILE A 315 16.12 21.55 14.96
CA ILE A 315 15.49 20.34 14.43
C ILE A 315 16.40 19.12 14.60
N GLU A 316 17.72 19.30 14.54
CA GLU A 316 18.67 18.19 14.67
C GLU A 316 18.75 17.62 16.10
N GLU A 317 18.31 18.40 17.09
CA GLU A 317 18.23 17.98 18.50
C GLU A 317 16.85 17.44 18.89
N GLN A 318 15.89 17.44 17.96
CA GLN A 318 14.57 16.87 18.20
C GLN A 318 14.64 15.34 18.31
N ILE A 319 13.81 14.78 19.18
CA ILE A 319 13.74 13.33 19.40
C ILE A 319 12.46 12.84 18.74
N HIS A 320 12.60 11.96 17.76
CA HIS A 320 11.48 11.41 17.01
C HIS A 320 11.35 9.91 17.22
N ILE A 321 10.12 9.46 17.44
CA ILE A 321 9.78 8.05 17.58
C ILE A 321 8.67 7.69 16.60
N ILE A 322 8.90 6.63 15.82
CA ILE A 322 7.98 6.15 14.80
C ILE A 322 7.80 4.63 14.92
N PRO A 323 6.65 4.05 14.53
CA PRO A 323 6.49 2.60 14.45
C PRO A 323 7.50 1.95 13.50
N SER A 324 7.84 0.68 13.75
CA SER A 324 8.67 -0.17 12.87
C SER A 324 7.88 -0.67 11.65
N LEU A 325 7.26 0.24 10.91
CA LEU A 325 6.46 -0.06 9.73
C LEU A 325 7.11 0.57 8.50
N VAL A 326 7.80 -0.25 7.71
CA VAL A 326 8.37 0.18 6.43
C VAL A 326 7.29 -0.04 5.36
N PRO A 327 6.63 1.01 4.85
CA PRO A 327 5.68 0.83 3.77
C PRO A 327 6.35 0.16 2.55
N PRO A 328 5.58 -0.62 1.75
CA PRO A 328 6.09 -1.27 0.55
C PRO A 328 6.40 -0.20 -0.50
N LEU A 329 7.65 0.26 -0.54
CA LEU A 329 8.11 1.35 -1.41
C LEU A 329 9.30 0.94 -2.27
N ARG A 330 9.38 1.52 -3.47
CA ARG A 330 10.57 1.38 -4.33
C ARG A 330 11.81 1.95 -3.65
N LEU A 331 11.66 3.06 -2.94
CA LEU A 331 12.70 3.64 -2.09
C LEU A 331 12.34 3.37 -0.63
N LYS A 332 12.97 2.37 -0.02
CA LYS A 332 12.77 2.03 1.40
C LYS A 332 13.77 2.84 2.23
N PRO A 333 13.33 3.70 3.16
CA PRO A 333 14.25 4.36 4.07
C PRO A 333 14.85 3.32 5.03
N ILE A 334 16.18 3.32 5.18
CA ILE A 334 16.86 2.47 6.16
C ILE A 334 16.72 3.14 7.53
N LEU A 335 15.75 2.67 8.32
CA LEU A 335 15.43 3.26 9.62
C LEU A 335 16.42 2.85 10.73
N SER A 336 17.07 1.69 10.56
CA SER A 336 18.00 1.09 11.52
C SER A 336 18.89 0.08 10.81
N TYR A 337 20.12 -0.13 11.31
CA TYR A 337 21.01 -1.18 10.81
C TYR A 337 20.36 -2.57 10.90
N LYS A 338 19.45 -2.78 11.86
CA LYS A 338 18.70 -4.03 12.03
C LYS A 338 17.88 -4.40 10.79
N TYR A 339 17.42 -3.44 9.99
CA TYR A 339 16.74 -3.76 8.72
C TYR A 339 17.70 -4.34 7.68
N ILE A 340 18.96 -3.90 7.67
CA ILE A 340 19.99 -4.46 6.78
C ILE A 340 20.24 -5.93 7.15
N GLU A 341 20.40 -6.22 8.45
CA GLU A 341 20.55 -7.60 8.94
C GLU A 341 19.30 -8.44 8.65
N LEU A 342 18.11 -7.87 8.84
CA LEU A 342 16.85 -8.53 8.57
C LEU A 342 16.72 -8.92 7.09
N TRP A 343 17.04 -8.00 6.17
CA TRP A 343 17.00 -8.27 4.73
C TRP A 343 18.10 -9.24 4.29
N ALA A 344 19.29 -9.18 4.90
CA ALA A 344 20.35 -10.16 4.67
C ALA A 344 19.88 -11.57 5.08
N LYS A 345 19.30 -11.71 6.28
CA LYS A 345 18.75 -12.97 6.78
C LYS A 345 17.60 -13.49 5.92
N ALA A 346 16.73 -12.60 5.42
CA ALA A 346 15.68 -12.96 4.47
C ALA A 346 16.26 -13.54 3.17
N SER A 347 17.30 -12.91 2.62
CA SER A 347 18.03 -13.41 1.44
C SER A 347 18.67 -14.77 1.71
N GLU A 348 19.31 -14.96 2.86
CA GLU A 348 19.87 -16.25 3.27
C GLU A 348 18.79 -17.35 3.31
N TRP A 349 17.62 -17.07 3.90
CA TRP A 349 16.54 -18.04 3.96
C TRP A 349 16.00 -18.41 2.57
N VAL A 350 15.88 -17.43 1.67
CA VAL A 350 15.53 -17.68 0.26
C VAL A 350 16.61 -18.53 -0.42
N GLN A 351 17.89 -18.20 -0.22
CA GLN A 351 19.02 -18.92 -0.80
C GLN A 351 19.12 -20.38 -0.31
N GLU A 352 18.86 -20.62 0.98
CA GLU A 352 18.93 -21.96 1.57
C GLU A 352 17.73 -22.86 1.23
N ALA A 353 16.61 -22.28 0.81
CA ALA A 353 15.37 -23.02 0.56
C ALA A 353 15.41 -23.85 -0.73
N GLU A 354 15.05 -25.13 -0.67
CA GLU A 354 14.88 -25.95 -1.87
C GLU A 354 13.48 -25.77 -2.49
N HIS A 355 12.48 -25.56 -1.62
CA HIS A 355 11.09 -25.34 -2.02
C HIS A 355 10.51 -24.11 -1.32
N ILE A 356 10.06 -23.14 -2.11
CA ILE A 356 9.42 -21.91 -1.66
C ILE A 356 7.93 -21.95 -2.00
N VAL A 357 7.07 -21.69 -1.02
CA VAL A 357 5.63 -21.50 -1.21
C VAL A 357 5.29 -20.05 -0.91
N ILE A 358 4.76 -19.33 -1.90
CA ILE A 358 4.41 -17.91 -1.82
C ILE A 358 2.90 -17.77 -1.85
N VAL A 359 2.31 -17.18 -0.81
CA VAL A 359 0.85 -17.08 -0.66
C VAL A 359 0.41 -15.63 -0.52
N GLY A 360 -0.54 -15.21 -1.35
CA GLY A 360 -1.18 -13.89 -1.22
C GLY A 360 -0.25 -12.70 -1.46
N TYR A 361 0.89 -12.91 -2.12
CA TYR A 361 1.81 -11.85 -2.50
C TYR A 361 1.57 -11.41 -3.95
N SER A 362 1.40 -10.11 -4.16
CA SER A 362 1.02 -9.58 -5.47
C SER A 362 2.20 -9.30 -6.40
N PHE A 363 3.44 -9.31 -5.90
CA PHE A 363 4.62 -8.90 -6.66
C PHE A 363 4.49 -7.48 -7.22
N ASN A 364 4.00 -6.55 -6.39
CA ASN A 364 3.88 -5.15 -6.79
C ASN A 364 5.29 -4.56 -7.01
N SER A 365 5.44 -3.71 -8.01
CA SER A 365 6.69 -2.97 -8.28
C SER A 365 7.11 -2.04 -7.14
N ALA A 366 6.23 -1.77 -6.18
CA ALA A 366 6.57 -1.06 -4.96
C ALA A 366 7.46 -1.92 -4.03
N ASP A 367 7.48 -3.25 -4.17
CA ASP A 367 8.32 -4.15 -3.38
C ASP A 367 9.54 -4.65 -4.13
N GLU A 368 10.16 -3.78 -4.93
CA GLU A 368 11.24 -4.15 -5.82
C GLU A 368 12.42 -4.83 -5.11
N HIS A 369 12.77 -4.39 -3.89
CA HIS A 369 13.81 -5.03 -3.09
C HIS A 369 13.56 -6.53 -2.84
N PHE A 370 12.32 -6.91 -2.50
CA PHE A 370 12.00 -8.31 -2.24
C PHE A 370 11.84 -9.10 -3.56
N ASN A 371 11.25 -8.47 -4.58
CA ASN A 371 11.19 -9.03 -5.92
C ASN A 371 12.60 -9.32 -6.46
N ASP A 372 13.57 -8.46 -6.19
CA ASP A 372 14.95 -8.61 -6.64
C ASP A 372 15.68 -9.76 -5.93
N ILE A 373 15.43 -9.98 -4.63
CA ILE A 373 15.90 -11.17 -3.91
C ILE A 373 15.40 -12.43 -4.62
N LEU A 374 14.10 -12.51 -4.93
CA LEU A 374 13.53 -13.66 -5.64
C LEU A 374 14.09 -13.78 -7.06
N ARG A 375 14.22 -12.67 -7.80
CA ARG A 375 14.78 -12.65 -9.16
C ARG A 375 16.18 -13.26 -9.20
N ASN A 376 17.05 -12.90 -8.26
CA ASN A 376 18.43 -13.37 -8.25
C ASN A 376 18.60 -14.76 -7.64
N LEU A 377 17.71 -15.18 -6.74
CA LEU A 377 17.90 -16.41 -5.96
C LEU A 377 16.93 -17.55 -6.31
N HIS A 378 15.99 -17.38 -7.24
CA HIS A 378 15.00 -18.43 -7.54
C HIS A 378 15.56 -19.66 -8.27
N PHE A 379 16.76 -19.58 -8.87
CA PHE A 379 17.32 -20.64 -9.70
C PHE A 379 17.43 -21.97 -8.94
N ASN A 380 17.09 -23.08 -9.61
CA ASN A 380 17.09 -24.44 -9.07
C ASN A 380 16.15 -24.70 -7.88
N LYS A 381 15.22 -23.78 -7.59
CA LYS A 381 14.22 -23.95 -6.52
C LYS A 381 12.88 -24.40 -7.09
N LYS A 382 12.14 -25.19 -6.34
CA LYS A 382 10.71 -25.40 -6.57
C LYS A 382 9.96 -24.20 -6.02
N ILE A 383 9.09 -23.57 -6.81
CA ILE A 383 8.34 -22.39 -6.39
C ILE A 383 6.86 -22.58 -6.69
N ASP A 384 6.03 -22.47 -5.66
CA ASP A 384 4.58 -22.47 -5.76
C ASP A 384 4.02 -21.11 -5.37
N ILE A 385 3.27 -20.47 -6.26
CA ILE A 385 2.70 -19.14 -6.04
C ILE A 385 1.18 -19.27 -6.01
N ILE A 386 0.56 -18.91 -4.89
CA ILE A 386 -0.88 -19.03 -4.64
C ILE A 386 -1.50 -17.64 -4.57
N VAL A 387 -2.23 -17.27 -5.63
CA VAL A 387 -3.02 -16.04 -5.72
C VAL A 387 -4.27 -16.25 -6.58
N PRO A 388 -5.39 -15.55 -6.31
CA PRO A 388 -6.61 -15.69 -7.11
C PRO A 388 -6.44 -15.23 -8.57
N GLU A 389 -5.50 -14.34 -8.87
CA GLU A 389 -5.24 -13.80 -10.20
C GLU A 389 -4.19 -14.58 -11.00
N ALA A 390 -3.76 -15.76 -10.53
CA ALA A 390 -2.59 -16.50 -11.05
C ALA A 390 -2.60 -16.74 -12.58
N THR A 391 -3.78 -16.86 -13.18
CA THR A 391 -3.96 -17.13 -14.62
C THR A 391 -4.22 -15.90 -15.47
N THR A 392 -4.29 -14.71 -14.87
CA THR A 392 -4.55 -13.45 -15.59
C THR A 392 -3.30 -12.97 -16.33
N GLU A 393 -3.47 -12.35 -17.50
CA GLU A 393 -2.35 -11.72 -18.24
C GLU A 393 -1.61 -10.69 -17.37
N TYR A 394 -2.36 -9.93 -16.57
CA TYR A 394 -1.80 -8.97 -15.64
C TYR A 394 -0.80 -9.61 -14.66
N PHE A 395 -1.20 -10.69 -13.99
CA PHE A 395 -0.33 -11.35 -13.03
C PHE A 395 0.86 -12.02 -13.72
N LYS A 396 0.63 -12.70 -14.85
CA LYS A 396 1.73 -13.30 -15.64
C LYS A 396 2.78 -12.27 -16.04
N SER A 397 2.39 -11.06 -16.43
CA SER A 397 3.34 -9.99 -16.75
C SER A 397 4.21 -9.54 -15.58
N ARG A 398 3.74 -9.69 -14.33
CA ARG A 398 4.54 -9.43 -13.11
C ARG A 398 5.52 -10.57 -12.85
N ILE A 399 5.05 -11.81 -12.98
CA ILE A 399 5.87 -13.02 -12.82
C ILE A 399 7.00 -13.06 -13.85
N GLU A 400 6.72 -12.70 -15.09
CA GLU A 400 7.71 -12.64 -16.17
C GLU A 400 8.91 -11.73 -15.82
N LYS A 401 8.66 -10.58 -15.16
CA LYS A 401 9.72 -9.64 -14.74
C LYS A 401 10.61 -10.13 -13.59
N ILE A 402 10.19 -11.19 -12.89
CA ILE A 402 10.87 -11.69 -11.69
C ILE A 402 11.54 -13.02 -12.00
N PHE A 403 10.83 -13.91 -12.68
CA PHE A 403 11.30 -15.27 -12.95
C PHE A 403 11.75 -15.46 -14.40
N GLU A 404 11.70 -14.42 -15.23
CA GLU A 404 12.14 -14.43 -16.64
C GLU A 404 11.44 -15.52 -17.48
N ILE A 405 10.20 -15.87 -17.10
CA ILE A 405 9.36 -16.83 -17.83
C ILE A 405 8.34 -16.05 -18.66
N PRO A 406 8.40 -16.12 -20.00
CA PRO A 406 7.41 -15.49 -20.86
C PRO A 406 5.99 -15.99 -20.60
N ALA A 407 5.02 -15.08 -20.53
CA ALA A 407 3.63 -15.37 -20.19
C ALA A 407 2.93 -16.42 -21.08
N ASN A 408 3.44 -16.66 -22.29
CA ASN A 408 2.92 -17.63 -23.25
C ASN A 408 3.54 -19.04 -23.14
N GLN A 409 4.54 -19.23 -22.28
CA GLN A 409 5.26 -20.51 -22.15
C GLN A 409 4.74 -21.41 -21.01
N PHE A 410 3.72 -20.96 -20.28
CA PHE A 410 3.13 -21.73 -19.19
C PHE A 410 2.16 -22.79 -19.70
N ASP A 411 2.33 -24.02 -19.22
CA ASP A 411 1.42 -25.13 -19.45
C ASP A 411 0.31 -25.15 -18.39
N ARG A 412 -0.91 -25.52 -18.79
CA ARG A 412 -2.02 -25.68 -17.85
C ARG A 412 -1.89 -27.00 -17.10
N VAL A 413 -2.02 -26.95 -15.78
CA VAL A 413 -2.02 -28.12 -14.89
C VAL A 413 -3.09 -27.97 -13.82
N LEU A 414 -3.33 -29.03 -13.05
CA LEU A 414 -4.15 -29.00 -11.84
C LEU A 414 -3.28 -29.23 -10.62
N VAL A 415 -3.47 -28.42 -9.58
CA VAL A 415 -2.83 -28.59 -8.28
C VAL A 415 -3.91 -28.58 -7.21
N GLN A 416 -4.05 -29.69 -6.49
CA GLN A 416 -5.13 -29.87 -5.49
C GLN A 416 -6.54 -29.56 -6.06
N GLY A 417 -6.78 -29.90 -7.33
CA GLY A 417 -8.04 -29.62 -8.02
C GLY A 417 -8.25 -28.17 -8.46
N LYS A 418 -7.25 -27.28 -8.26
CA LYS A 418 -7.29 -25.88 -8.69
C LYS A 418 -6.57 -25.70 -10.02
N GLU A 419 -7.11 -24.80 -10.84
CA GLU A 419 -6.48 -24.35 -12.08
C GLU A 419 -5.10 -23.76 -11.76
N ALA A 420 -4.08 -24.23 -12.48
CA ALA A 420 -2.72 -23.76 -12.30
C ALA A 420 -1.97 -23.70 -13.63
N LEU A 421 -0.92 -22.90 -13.63
CA LEU A 421 0.05 -22.76 -14.71
C LEU A 421 1.39 -23.28 -14.22
N LYS A 422 2.13 -23.99 -15.07
CA LYS A 422 3.45 -24.52 -14.73
C LYS A 422 4.44 -24.24 -15.85
N LYS A 423 5.65 -23.83 -15.47
CA LYS A 423 6.83 -23.86 -16.33
C LYS A 423 8.04 -24.20 -15.48
N ASN A 424 8.81 -25.20 -15.91
CA ASN A 424 9.96 -25.71 -15.16
C ASN A 424 9.55 -26.07 -13.71
N ASN A 425 10.24 -25.49 -12.73
CA ASN A 425 10.00 -25.70 -11.30
C ASN A 425 9.04 -24.68 -10.68
N ILE A 426 8.41 -23.81 -11.49
CA ILE A 426 7.54 -22.74 -11.02
C ILE A 426 6.08 -23.07 -11.37
N ARG A 427 5.20 -23.00 -10.37
CA ARG A 427 3.75 -23.16 -10.52
C ARG A 427 3.00 -21.91 -10.03
N LEU A 428 2.07 -21.42 -10.82
CA LEU A 428 1.12 -20.36 -10.46
C LEU A 428 -0.24 -21.01 -10.25
N ILE A 429 -0.77 -20.96 -9.02
CA ILE A 429 -1.97 -21.69 -8.60
C ILE A 429 -3.08 -20.68 -8.33
N LYS A 430 -4.17 -20.79 -9.07
CA LYS A 430 -5.34 -19.92 -8.96
C LYS A 430 -6.18 -20.30 -7.75
N ALA A 431 -5.85 -19.71 -6.62
CA ALA A 431 -6.54 -19.98 -5.36
C ALA A 431 -6.32 -18.84 -4.34
N ILE A 432 -7.26 -18.72 -3.41
CA ILE A 432 -7.04 -17.91 -2.19
C ILE A 432 -6.28 -18.72 -1.14
N ALA A 433 -5.70 -18.06 -0.13
CA ALA A 433 -4.83 -18.70 0.84
C ALA A 433 -5.47 -19.91 1.56
N THR A 434 -6.77 -19.84 1.87
CA THR A 434 -7.49 -20.90 2.60
C THR A 434 -7.90 -22.10 1.76
N ASP A 435 -7.75 -22.04 0.43
CA ASP A 435 -8.18 -23.06 -0.52
C ASP A 435 -7.15 -24.17 -0.75
N ILE A 436 -5.89 -23.94 -0.34
CA ILE A 436 -4.76 -24.83 -0.57
C ILE A 436 -4.27 -25.39 0.76
N ASP A 437 -4.02 -26.69 0.77
CA ASP A 437 -3.32 -27.37 1.86
C ASP A 437 -1.81 -27.21 1.67
N ILE A 438 -1.20 -26.35 2.48
CA ILE A 438 0.23 -26.02 2.38
C ILE A 438 1.10 -27.25 2.70
N ASP A 439 0.71 -28.08 3.65
CA ASP A 439 1.49 -29.26 4.03
C ASP A 439 1.55 -30.27 2.88
N LYS A 440 0.41 -30.53 2.21
CA LYS A 440 0.40 -31.35 0.99
C LYS A 440 1.24 -30.77 -0.13
N LEU A 441 1.30 -29.45 -0.23
CA LEU A 441 2.09 -28.80 -1.27
C LEU A 441 3.59 -28.97 -1.02
N LEU A 442 4.04 -28.74 0.21
CA LEU A 442 5.44 -28.88 0.63
C LEU A 442 5.96 -30.32 0.50
N ASN A 443 5.09 -31.31 0.68
CA ASN A 443 5.44 -32.72 0.54
C ASN A 443 5.20 -33.29 -0.88
N SER A 444 4.87 -32.43 -1.87
CA SER A 444 4.62 -32.82 -3.27
C SER A 444 5.83 -32.84 -4.17
#